data_AF-A0A2A6CMH6-F1
#
_entry.id   AF-A0A2A6CMH6-F1
#
_cell.length_a   1.000
_cell.length_b   1.000
_cell.length_c   1.000
_cell.angle_alpha   90.00
_cell.angle_beta   90.00
_cell.angle_gamma   90.00
#
_symmetry.space_group_name_H-M   'P 1'
#
loop_
_entity.id
_entity.type
_entity.pdbx_description
1 polymer ?
#
loop_
_entity_poly.entity_id
_entity_poly.type
_entity_poly.pdbx_seq_one_letter_code
_entity_poly.pdbx_strand_id
1 'polypeptide(L)'
;MERRPYNYLQVCHWKDGEFESAVKAAYTFLVANPTDEQAKVNMDFYMAEAEFTEDMLEDKERADYERMFISGVSAYEDEDWTKCVTHLDTALDEFFKEEELCRLGCRDRVDWDGIGSDDDVDAVINAIHRSTVECQHSCLARLSWVNGHFFGNLVAQVYRYQHLCYFKQMRGQDAARAVANHLLLDASPDIRWNKAHYRTLYPDREEIFRPEMRIVEFARNRLYEQRYLDFTDEKSKLVHGMYPTESKEDYAPLEVVDKESLAKDDFPYADVGSILSAGLCKTLRQVALQLPTAIEKQAKSEAESAVQRMFPFSKLQGVWCGELRRPACDRAIVLSIEEDNCSEWLGPMHGGCALVACE
;
A
#
# COMPACT_ATOMS: atom_id res chain seq x y z
N MET A 1 1.75 10.12 -17.17
CA MET A 1 1.66 11.11 -18.27
C MET A 1 0.19 11.20 -18.64
N GLU A 2 -0.39 12.39 -18.79
CA GLU A 2 -1.85 12.59 -18.95
C GLU A 2 -2.46 11.99 -20.25
N ARG A 3 -1.68 11.29 -21.09
CA ARG A 3 -2.16 10.63 -22.32
C ARG A 3 -3.03 11.52 -23.24
N ARG A 4 -2.80 12.84 -23.22
CA ARG A 4 -3.57 13.85 -23.98
C ARG A 4 -3.83 13.50 -25.46
N PRO A 5 -2.90 12.88 -26.22
CA PRO A 5 -3.17 12.49 -27.60
C PRO A 5 -4.42 11.62 -27.76
N TYR A 6 -4.70 10.72 -26.82
CA TYR A 6 -5.86 9.84 -26.87
C TYR A 6 -7.20 10.58 -26.73
N ASN A 7 -7.21 11.72 -26.02
CA ASN A 7 -8.39 12.56 -25.93
C ASN A 7 -8.80 13.15 -27.29
N TYR A 8 -7.83 13.38 -28.18
CA TYR A 8 -8.10 13.82 -29.55
C TYR A 8 -8.38 12.64 -30.47
N LEU A 9 -7.62 11.55 -30.33
CA LEU A 9 -7.79 10.34 -31.16
C LEU A 9 -9.18 9.74 -31.05
N GLN A 10 -9.79 9.72 -29.86
CA GLN A 10 -11.15 9.22 -29.70
C GLN A 10 -12.16 9.94 -30.61
N VAL A 11 -12.03 11.27 -30.74
CA VAL A 11 -12.93 12.08 -31.57
C VAL A 11 -12.68 11.82 -33.06
N CYS A 12 -11.42 11.59 -33.45
CA CYS A 12 -11.08 11.23 -34.83
C CYS A 12 -11.67 9.86 -35.19
N HIS A 13 -11.40 8.83 -34.40
CA HIS A 13 -11.94 7.48 -34.62
C HIS A 13 -13.47 7.47 -34.68
N TRP A 14 -14.13 8.20 -33.77
CA TRP A 14 -15.58 8.35 -33.80
C TRP A 14 -16.09 8.95 -35.10
N LYS A 15 -15.45 10.04 -35.58
CA LYS A 15 -15.84 10.70 -36.84
C LYS A 15 -15.57 9.84 -38.08
N ASP A 16 -14.57 8.98 -38.03
CA ASP A 16 -14.23 8.04 -39.11
C ASP A 16 -15.06 6.74 -39.06
N GLY A 17 -15.95 6.59 -38.06
CA GLY A 17 -16.80 5.41 -37.90
C GLY A 17 -16.09 4.21 -37.27
N GLU A 18 -14.89 4.39 -36.73
CA GLU A 18 -14.12 3.37 -36.04
C GLU A 18 -14.49 3.31 -34.55
N PHE A 19 -15.69 2.81 -34.26
CA PHE A 19 -16.25 2.83 -32.90
C PHE A 19 -15.32 2.18 -31.86
N GLU A 20 -14.87 0.95 -32.09
CA GLU A 20 -13.98 0.23 -31.15
C GLU A 20 -12.70 1.02 -30.86
N SER A 21 -12.07 1.61 -31.88
CA SER A 21 -10.87 2.44 -31.71
C SER A 21 -11.16 3.71 -30.90
N ALA A 22 -12.35 4.30 -31.08
CA ALA A 22 -12.79 5.47 -30.31
C ALA A 22 -12.94 5.12 -28.82
N VAL A 23 -13.60 4.00 -28.51
CA VAL A 23 -13.75 3.49 -27.13
C VAL A 23 -12.39 3.23 -26.51
N LYS A 24 -11.49 2.51 -27.19
CA LYS A 24 -10.15 2.20 -26.69
C LYS A 24 -9.32 3.45 -26.43
N ALA A 25 -9.40 4.44 -27.31
CA ALA A 25 -8.72 5.71 -27.10
C ALA A 25 -9.30 6.50 -25.91
N ALA A 26 -10.63 6.57 -25.81
CA ALA A 26 -11.31 7.24 -24.70
C ALA A 26 -10.98 6.59 -23.36
N TYR A 27 -11.01 5.25 -23.30
CA TYR A 27 -10.66 4.49 -22.10
C TYR A 27 -9.19 4.66 -21.72
N THR A 28 -8.27 4.61 -22.69
CA THR A 28 -6.84 4.86 -22.48
C THR A 28 -6.59 6.24 -21.85
N PHE A 29 -7.31 7.27 -22.29
CA PHE A 29 -7.25 8.62 -21.71
C PHE A 29 -7.86 8.67 -20.30
N LEU A 30 -9.02 8.06 -20.08
CA LEU A 30 -9.70 8.01 -18.78
C LEU A 30 -8.83 7.34 -17.72
N VAL A 31 -8.18 6.21 -18.04
CA VAL A 31 -7.30 5.48 -17.11
C VAL A 31 -6.17 6.37 -16.57
N ALA A 32 -5.61 7.25 -17.40
CA ALA A 32 -4.57 8.19 -16.97
C ALA A 32 -5.11 9.45 -16.27
N ASN A 33 -6.41 9.74 -16.40
CA ASN A 33 -7.05 10.95 -15.86
C ASN A 33 -8.41 10.60 -15.21
N PRO A 34 -8.42 9.76 -14.16
CA PRO A 34 -9.65 9.22 -13.58
C PRO A 34 -10.55 10.27 -12.93
N THR A 35 -10.03 11.46 -12.65
CA THR A 35 -10.75 12.60 -12.07
C THR A 35 -11.25 13.61 -13.10
N ASP A 36 -10.94 13.42 -14.39
CA ASP A 36 -11.40 14.30 -15.47
C ASP A 36 -12.88 14.02 -15.77
N GLU A 37 -13.75 14.99 -15.49
CA GLU A 37 -15.19 14.87 -15.68
C GLU A 37 -15.58 14.72 -17.16
N GLN A 38 -14.84 15.33 -18.08
CA GLN A 38 -15.12 15.19 -19.52
C GLN A 38 -14.74 13.80 -20.02
N ALA A 39 -13.64 13.22 -19.53
CA ALA A 39 -13.25 11.85 -19.85
C ALA A 39 -14.32 10.84 -19.41
N LYS A 40 -14.92 11.03 -18.23
CA LYS A 40 -16.04 10.22 -17.74
C LYS A 40 -17.27 10.35 -18.64
N VAL A 41 -17.68 11.59 -18.93
CA VAL A 41 -18.83 11.86 -19.82
C VAL A 41 -18.63 11.23 -21.20
N ASN A 42 -17.42 11.30 -21.76
CA ASN A 42 -17.12 10.69 -23.05
C ASN A 42 -17.23 9.16 -22.98
N MET A 43 -16.75 8.53 -21.91
CA MET A 43 -16.90 7.09 -21.74
C MET A 43 -18.36 6.67 -21.52
N ASP A 44 -19.12 7.40 -20.70
CA ASP A 44 -20.55 7.15 -20.49
C ASP A 44 -21.32 7.21 -21.82
N PHE A 45 -20.95 8.15 -22.70
CA PHE A 45 -21.51 8.25 -24.04
C PHE A 45 -21.25 6.96 -24.85
N TYR A 46 -20.00 6.51 -24.96
CA TYR A 46 -19.71 5.30 -25.73
C TYR A 46 -20.32 4.03 -25.12
N MET A 47 -20.35 3.92 -23.79
CA MET A 47 -20.93 2.76 -23.11
C MET A 47 -22.45 2.65 -23.27
N ALA A 48 -23.12 3.75 -23.63
CA ALA A 48 -24.57 3.77 -23.90
C ALA A 48 -24.93 3.32 -25.33
N GLU A 49 -23.94 3.23 -26.24
CA GLU A 49 -24.17 2.82 -27.63
C GLU A 49 -24.43 1.31 -27.74
N ALA A 50 -25.29 0.91 -28.68
CA ALA A 50 -25.70 -0.48 -28.85
C ALA A 50 -24.56 -1.42 -29.30
N GLU A 51 -23.51 -0.87 -29.90
CA GLU A 51 -22.34 -1.59 -30.40
C GLU A 51 -21.28 -1.83 -29.31
N PHE A 52 -21.44 -1.24 -28.11
CA PHE A 52 -20.49 -1.38 -27.01
C PHE A 52 -20.45 -2.79 -26.43
N THR A 53 -19.23 -3.26 -26.19
CA THR A 53 -18.95 -4.49 -25.43
C THR A 53 -17.79 -4.26 -24.45
N GLU A 54 -17.79 -4.97 -23.32
CA GLU A 54 -16.80 -4.75 -22.25
C GLU A 54 -15.35 -5.03 -22.69
N ASP A 55 -15.13 -5.90 -23.67
CA ASP A 55 -13.79 -6.17 -24.23
C ASP A 55 -13.18 -4.99 -25.00
N MET A 56 -13.98 -3.97 -25.32
CA MET A 56 -13.49 -2.70 -25.86
C MET A 56 -12.80 -1.82 -24.81
N LEU A 57 -12.95 -2.10 -23.51
CA LEU A 57 -12.29 -1.37 -22.42
C LEU A 57 -10.81 -1.79 -22.28
N GLU A 58 -10.03 -1.44 -23.29
CA GLU A 58 -8.61 -1.77 -23.40
C GLU A 58 -7.75 -0.51 -23.32
N ASP A 59 -6.87 -0.43 -22.31
CA ASP A 59 -5.85 0.61 -22.24
C ASP A 59 -4.70 0.26 -23.18
N LYS A 60 -4.53 1.09 -24.23
CA LYS A 60 -3.50 0.91 -25.27
C LYS A 60 -2.08 1.18 -24.78
N GLU A 61 -1.91 1.85 -23.65
CA GLU A 61 -0.60 2.07 -23.01
C GLU A 61 -0.44 1.27 -21.71
N ARG A 62 -1.26 0.24 -21.50
CA ARG A 62 -1.15 -0.62 -20.32
C ARG A 62 0.21 -1.30 -20.29
N ALA A 63 0.92 -1.15 -19.18
CA ALA A 63 2.20 -1.80 -18.98
C ALA A 63 2.04 -3.31 -18.71
N ASP A 64 3.08 -4.08 -18.97
CA ASP A 64 3.04 -5.55 -18.84
C ASP A 64 2.81 -6.00 -17.39
N TYR A 65 3.43 -5.33 -16.41
CA TYR A 65 3.20 -5.61 -14.99
C TYR A 65 1.75 -5.37 -14.57
N GLU A 66 1.13 -4.31 -15.09
CA GLU A 66 -0.25 -3.94 -14.79
C GLU A 66 -1.21 -4.99 -15.34
N ARG A 67 -1.01 -5.39 -16.61
CA ARG A 67 -1.78 -6.46 -17.24
C ARG A 67 -1.66 -7.77 -16.46
N MET A 68 -0.46 -8.14 -16.02
CA MET A 68 -0.24 -9.36 -15.24
C MET A 68 -0.85 -9.26 -13.85
N PHE A 69 -0.79 -8.10 -13.19
CA PHE A 69 -1.44 -7.88 -11.90
C PHE A 69 -2.97 -8.01 -12.02
N ILE A 70 -3.59 -7.32 -12.99
CA ILE A 70 -5.04 -7.42 -13.26
C ILE A 70 -5.43 -8.88 -13.54
N SER A 71 -4.67 -9.58 -14.38
CA SER A 71 -4.92 -10.99 -14.69
C SER A 71 -4.78 -11.90 -13.46
N GLY A 72 -3.83 -11.59 -12.57
CA GLY A 72 -3.64 -12.31 -11.31
C GLY A 72 -4.78 -12.09 -10.31
N VAL A 73 -5.28 -10.86 -10.19
CA VAL A 73 -6.45 -10.53 -9.36
C VAL A 73 -7.72 -11.18 -9.92
N SER A 74 -7.95 -11.12 -11.24
CA SER A 74 -9.07 -11.82 -11.87
C SER A 74 -8.99 -13.33 -11.67
N ALA A 75 -7.81 -13.94 -11.80
CA ALA A 75 -7.62 -15.36 -11.51
C ALA A 75 -7.86 -15.71 -10.02
N TYR A 76 -7.60 -14.78 -9.09
CA TYR A 76 -7.97 -14.94 -7.68
C TYR A 76 -9.49 -14.96 -7.50
N GLU A 77 -10.21 -14.06 -8.17
CA GLU A 77 -11.68 -13.99 -8.13
C GLU A 77 -12.33 -15.23 -8.76
N ASP A 78 -11.73 -15.76 -9.84
CA ASP A 78 -12.16 -16.98 -10.52
C ASP A 78 -11.73 -18.28 -9.80
N GLU A 79 -11.07 -18.17 -8.65
CA GLU A 79 -10.50 -19.28 -7.88
C GLU A 79 -9.48 -20.15 -8.66
N ASP A 80 -8.91 -19.63 -9.76
CA ASP A 80 -7.82 -20.26 -10.51
C ASP A 80 -6.48 -19.95 -9.82
N TRP A 81 -6.23 -20.65 -8.71
CA TRP A 81 -5.08 -20.39 -7.85
C TRP A 81 -3.75 -20.54 -8.58
N THR A 82 -3.65 -21.46 -9.54
CA THR A 82 -2.42 -21.68 -10.31
C THR A 82 -2.12 -20.48 -11.17
N LYS A 83 -3.09 -19.98 -11.96
CA LYS A 83 -2.90 -18.75 -12.73
C LYS A 83 -2.70 -17.53 -11.85
N CYS A 84 -3.40 -17.44 -10.71
CA CYS A 84 -3.19 -16.34 -9.77
C CYS A 84 -1.72 -16.21 -9.39
N VAL A 85 -1.10 -17.30 -8.91
CA VAL A 85 0.33 -17.29 -8.55
C VAL A 85 1.20 -16.93 -9.75
N THR A 86 1.01 -17.60 -10.89
CA THR A 86 1.85 -17.37 -12.08
C THR A 86 1.77 -15.94 -12.59
N HIS A 87 0.57 -15.35 -12.66
CA HIS A 87 0.38 -13.99 -13.12
C HIS A 87 0.92 -12.97 -12.12
N LEU A 88 0.75 -13.16 -10.81
CA LEU A 88 1.29 -12.24 -9.81
C LEU A 88 2.83 -12.31 -9.71
N ASP A 89 3.43 -13.50 -9.85
CA ASP A 89 4.88 -13.65 -9.93
C ASP A 89 5.42 -12.88 -11.16
N THR A 90 4.77 -13.05 -12.32
CA THR A 90 5.13 -12.33 -13.55
C THR A 90 4.93 -10.82 -13.38
N ALA A 91 3.86 -10.40 -12.70
CA ALA A 91 3.60 -8.98 -12.43
C ALA A 91 4.73 -8.34 -11.62
N LEU A 92 5.26 -9.03 -10.59
CA LEU A 92 6.40 -8.51 -9.84
C LEU A 92 7.66 -8.40 -10.69
N ASP A 93 7.95 -9.41 -11.50
CA ASP A 93 9.16 -9.42 -12.33
C ASP A 93 9.11 -8.31 -13.40
N GLU A 94 7.97 -8.11 -14.06
CA GLU A 94 7.78 -6.99 -14.98
C GLU A 94 7.76 -5.63 -14.25
N PHE A 95 7.21 -5.57 -13.03
CA PHE A 95 7.21 -4.34 -12.23
C PHE A 95 8.64 -3.86 -11.98
N PHE A 96 9.55 -4.75 -11.57
CA PHE A 96 10.93 -4.35 -11.29
C PHE A 96 11.69 -3.91 -12.55
N LYS A 97 11.36 -4.45 -13.73
CA LYS A 97 11.92 -3.96 -15.00
C LYS A 97 11.44 -2.54 -15.31
N GLU A 98 10.13 -2.29 -15.16
CA GLU A 98 9.56 -0.96 -15.37
C GLU A 98 10.04 0.05 -14.31
N GLU A 99 10.27 -0.38 -13.08
CA GLU A 99 10.88 0.44 -12.03
C GLU A 99 12.29 0.85 -12.41
N GLU A 100 13.12 -0.08 -12.90
CA GLU A 100 14.46 0.22 -13.40
C GLU A 100 14.43 1.24 -14.55
N LEU A 101 13.56 1.03 -15.54
CA LEU A 101 13.39 1.96 -16.67
C LEU A 101 12.93 3.35 -16.19
N CYS A 102 11.98 3.39 -15.26
CA CYS A 102 11.51 4.63 -14.65
C CYS A 102 12.66 5.39 -13.97
N ARG A 103 13.51 4.70 -13.22
CA ARG A 103 14.66 5.30 -12.53
C ARG A 103 15.72 5.80 -13.51
N LEU A 104 15.97 5.06 -14.59
CA LEU A 104 16.90 5.49 -15.64
C LEU A 104 16.41 6.79 -16.29
N GLY A 105 15.11 6.89 -16.59
CA GLY A 105 14.49 8.09 -17.13
C GLY A 105 14.52 9.32 -16.23
N CYS A 106 14.88 9.17 -14.94
CA CYS A 106 15.03 10.29 -14.02
C CYS A 106 16.39 11.00 -14.13
N ARG A 107 17.43 10.33 -14.65
CA ARG A 107 18.79 10.89 -14.69
C ARG A 107 18.93 12.09 -15.64
N ASP A 108 18.03 12.20 -16.60
CA ASP A 108 18.02 13.27 -17.62
C ASP A 108 16.95 14.34 -17.37
N ARG A 109 16.24 14.28 -16.22
CA ARG A 109 15.15 15.21 -15.86
C ARG A 109 15.55 16.03 -14.64
N VAL A 110 16.33 17.07 -14.89
CA VAL A 110 16.62 18.11 -13.90
C VAL A 110 15.54 19.18 -13.99
N ASP A 111 14.95 19.50 -12.85
CA ASP A 111 14.16 20.73 -12.70
C ASP A 111 15.11 21.93 -12.56
N TRP A 112 15.12 22.80 -13.56
CA TRP A 112 15.97 23.99 -13.60
C TRP A 112 15.28 25.23 -13.00
N ASP A 113 13.98 25.17 -12.74
CA ASP A 113 13.22 26.34 -12.26
C ASP A 113 13.64 26.75 -10.84
N GLY A 114 14.25 25.82 -10.09
CA GLY A 114 14.79 26.05 -8.75
C GLY A 114 16.25 26.53 -8.69
N ILE A 115 16.92 26.72 -9.82
CA ILE A 115 18.34 27.12 -9.87
C ILE A 115 18.44 28.61 -10.26
N GLY A 116 18.87 29.43 -9.31
CA GLY A 116 19.08 30.86 -9.48
C GLY A 116 20.38 31.19 -10.22
N SER A 117 20.44 32.39 -10.83
CA SER A 117 21.65 32.87 -11.52
C SER A 117 22.83 33.13 -10.58
N ASP A 118 22.55 33.31 -9.29
CA ASP A 118 23.54 33.64 -8.26
C ASP A 118 23.91 32.42 -7.40
N ASP A 119 23.38 31.24 -7.71
CA ASP A 119 23.67 30.01 -6.98
C ASP A 119 25.11 29.56 -7.27
N ASP A 120 25.80 29.15 -6.21
CA ASP A 120 27.11 28.54 -6.36
C ASP A 120 27.04 27.10 -6.89
N VAL A 121 28.19 26.54 -7.21
CA VAL A 121 28.30 25.19 -7.80
C VAL A 121 27.73 24.12 -6.86
N ASP A 122 27.84 24.29 -5.54
CA ASP A 122 27.36 23.31 -4.56
C ASP A 122 25.83 23.31 -4.49
N ALA A 123 25.21 24.51 -4.50
CA ALA A 123 23.77 24.67 -4.59
C ALA A 123 23.20 24.03 -5.88
N VAL A 124 23.85 24.26 -7.02
CA VAL A 124 23.46 23.67 -8.32
C VAL A 124 23.56 22.14 -8.29
N ILE A 125 24.67 21.58 -7.80
CA ILE A 125 24.85 20.12 -7.73
C ILE A 125 23.80 19.49 -6.80
N ASN A 126 23.53 20.11 -5.66
CA ASN A 126 22.53 19.63 -4.72
C ASN A 126 21.12 19.66 -5.30
N ALA A 127 20.75 20.72 -6.02
CA ALA A 127 19.45 20.82 -6.69
C ALA A 127 19.27 19.72 -7.76
N ILE A 128 20.28 19.49 -8.59
CA ILE A 128 20.29 18.42 -9.61
C ILE A 128 20.14 17.04 -8.95
N HIS A 129 20.91 16.79 -7.89
CA HIS A 129 20.88 15.50 -7.20
C HIS A 129 19.52 15.27 -6.52
N ARG A 130 18.99 16.28 -5.83
CA ARG A 130 17.66 16.25 -5.22
C ARG A 130 16.57 15.97 -6.25
N SER A 131 16.52 16.72 -7.35
CA SER A 131 15.57 16.47 -8.45
C SER A 131 15.64 15.02 -8.96
N THR A 132 16.86 14.47 -9.09
CA THR A 132 17.05 13.08 -9.53
C THR A 132 16.52 12.09 -8.51
N VAL A 133 16.84 12.26 -7.23
CA VAL A 133 16.42 11.38 -6.13
C VAL A 133 14.91 11.46 -5.92
N GLU A 134 14.31 12.66 -5.96
CA GLU A 134 12.85 12.85 -5.88
C GLU A 134 12.13 12.10 -6.98
N CYS A 135 12.61 12.22 -8.23
CA CYS A 135 12.07 11.48 -9.34
C CYS A 135 12.19 9.97 -9.10
N GLN A 136 13.39 9.44 -8.79
CA GLN A 136 13.59 8.01 -8.56
C GLN A 136 12.72 7.47 -7.43
N HIS A 137 12.64 8.19 -6.31
CA HIS A 137 11.81 7.81 -5.16
C HIS A 137 10.33 7.73 -5.53
N SER A 138 9.88 8.60 -6.43
CA SER A 138 8.50 8.65 -6.94
C SER A 138 8.17 7.54 -7.96
N CYS A 139 9.11 6.70 -8.38
CA CYS A 139 8.83 5.61 -9.35
C CYS A 139 7.77 4.63 -8.83
N LEU A 140 7.89 4.15 -7.59
CA LEU A 140 6.88 3.24 -7.01
C LEU A 140 5.48 3.86 -7.02
N ALA A 141 5.34 5.12 -6.59
CA ALA A 141 4.04 5.80 -6.57
C ALA A 141 3.47 5.95 -7.99
N ARG A 142 4.31 6.29 -8.97
CA ARG A 142 3.91 6.38 -10.39
C ARG A 142 3.45 5.04 -10.97
N LEU A 143 4.15 3.96 -10.63
CA LEU A 143 3.84 2.59 -11.07
C LEU A 143 2.75 1.92 -10.23
N SER A 144 2.22 2.58 -9.19
CA SER A 144 1.16 2.02 -8.35
C SER A 144 -0.24 2.45 -8.78
N TRP A 145 -0.37 3.08 -9.95
CA TRP A 145 -1.65 3.33 -10.60
C TRP A 145 -1.97 2.18 -11.57
N VAL A 146 -3.08 1.50 -11.33
CA VAL A 146 -3.56 0.36 -12.12
C VAL A 146 -5.00 0.65 -12.51
N ASN A 147 -5.33 0.67 -13.80
CA ASN A 147 -6.65 1.00 -14.33
C ASN A 147 -7.27 2.29 -13.71
N GLY A 148 -6.46 3.32 -13.46
CA GLY A 148 -6.92 4.60 -12.90
C GLY A 148 -7.14 4.59 -11.37
N HIS A 149 -6.81 3.50 -10.68
CA HIS A 149 -6.86 3.39 -9.23
C HIS A 149 -5.46 3.36 -8.62
N PHE A 150 -5.27 4.12 -7.54
CA PHE A 150 -4.01 4.12 -6.80
C PHE A 150 -4.00 3.02 -5.74
N PHE A 151 -3.05 2.09 -5.83
CA PHE A 151 -2.91 0.93 -4.94
C PHE A 151 -1.94 1.15 -3.77
N GLY A 152 -1.43 2.37 -3.57
CA GLY A 152 -0.44 2.66 -2.53
C GLY A 152 0.92 2.06 -2.88
N ASN A 153 1.36 1.08 -2.12
CA ASN A 153 2.56 0.29 -2.43
C ASN A 153 2.16 -0.93 -3.26
N LEU A 154 2.20 -0.84 -4.59
CA LEU A 154 1.75 -1.93 -5.45
C LEU A 154 2.50 -3.24 -5.21
N VAL A 155 3.81 -3.18 -4.93
CA VAL A 155 4.61 -4.38 -4.62
C VAL A 155 4.06 -5.09 -3.38
N ALA A 156 3.73 -4.33 -2.32
CA ALA A 156 3.07 -4.88 -1.15
C ALA A 156 1.70 -5.50 -1.51
N GLN A 157 0.89 -4.84 -2.35
CA GLN A 157 -0.40 -5.38 -2.78
C GLN A 157 -0.26 -6.68 -3.57
N VAL A 158 0.74 -6.81 -4.45
CA VAL A 158 1.00 -8.08 -5.14
C VAL A 158 1.30 -9.19 -4.13
N TYR A 159 2.16 -8.93 -3.13
CA TYR A 159 2.44 -9.90 -2.07
C TYR A 159 1.22 -10.23 -1.19
N ARG A 160 0.29 -9.28 -1.00
CA ARG A 160 -1.00 -9.54 -0.32
C ARG A 160 -1.82 -10.57 -1.08
N TYR A 161 -1.96 -10.43 -2.40
CA TYR A 161 -2.68 -11.41 -3.23
C TYR A 161 -1.93 -12.75 -3.35
N GLN A 162 -0.61 -12.72 -3.53
CA GLN A 162 0.20 -13.95 -3.56
C GLN A 162 0.05 -14.75 -2.28
N HIS A 163 0.07 -14.09 -1.11
CA HIS A 163 -0.21 -14.74 0.17
C HIS A 163 -1.53 -15.52 0.14
N LEU A 164 -2.61 -14.90 -0.33
CA LEU A 164 -3.93 -15.53 -0.40
C LEU A 164 -3.93 -16.72 -1.36
N CYS A 165 -3.31 -16.58 -2.54
CA CYS A 165 -3.25 -17.64 -3.54
C CYS A 165 -2.37 -18.82 -3.08
N TYR A 166 -1.23 -18.56 -2.43
CA TYR A 166 -0.39 -19.58 -1.81
C TYR A 166 -1.12 -20.32 -0.69
N PHE A 167 -1.85 -19.59 0.16
CA PHE A 167 -2.66 -20.19 1.20
C PHE A 167 -3.70 -21.16 0.63
N LYS A 168 -4.41 -20.77 -0.43
CA LYS A 168 -5.40 -21.61 -1.13
C LYS A 168 -4.80 -22.84 -1.80
N GLN A 169 -3.54 -22.79 -2.22
CA GLN A 169 -2.78 -23.95 -2.71
C GLN A 169 -2.16 -24.81 -1.60
N MET A 170 -2.42 -24.53 -0.32
CA MET A 170 -1.77 -25.18 0.83
C MET A 170 -0.24 -25.00 0.85
N ARG A 171 0.28 -23.94 0.23
CA ARG A 171 1.71 -23.59 0.18
C ARG A 171 2.07 -22.66 1.34
N GLY A 172 1.95 -23.15 2.57
CA GLY A 172 2.08 -22.32 3.78
C GLY A 172 3.43 -21.61 3.95
N GLN A 173 4.54 -22.20 3.51
CA GLN A 173 5.85 -21.54 3.57
C GLN A 173 5.95 -20.34 2.62
N ASP A 174 5.37 -20.46 1.42
CA ASP A 174 5.35 -19.36 0.44
C ASP A 174 4.39 -18.27 0.87
N ALA A 175 3.24 -18.65 1.46
CA ALA A 175 2.30 -17.73 2.06
C ALA A 175 2.94 -16.92 3.20
N ALA A 176 3.69 -17.57 4.10
CA ALA A 176 4.41 -16.91 5.19
C ALA A 176 5.50 -15.95 4.67
N ARG A 177 6.22 -16.33 3.62
CA ARG A 177 7.24 -15.47 2.98
C ARG A 177 6.61 -14.27 2.29
N ALA A 178 5.50 -14.45 1.59
CA ALA A 178 4.74 -13.35 0.97
C ALA A 178 4.26 -12.35 2.04
N VAL A 179 3.79 -12.84 3.20
CA VAL A 179 3.47 -11.99 4.36
C VAL A 179 4.69 -11.20 4.85
N ALA A 180 5.86 -11.84 4.95
CA ALA A 180 7.09 -11.15 5.36
C ALA A 180 7.52 -10.06 4.37
N ASN A 181 7.45 -10.34 3.06
CA ASN A 181 7.71 -9.38 2.00
C ASN A 181 6.73 -8.19 2.07
N HIS A 182 5.45 -8.46 2.27
CA HIS A 182 4.44 -7.42 2.43
C HIS A 182 4.75 -6.53 3.64
N LEU A 183 4.99 -7.11 4.81
CA LEU A 183 5.20 -6.36 6.06
C LEU A 183 6.42 -5.44 6.05
N LEU A 184 7.45 -5.77 5.27
CA LEU A 184 8.60 -4.89 5.08
C LEU A 184 8.24 -3.61 4.30
N LEU A 185 7.23 -3.68 3.43
CA LEU A 185 6.83 -2.61 2.53
C LEU A 185 5.57 -1.86 3.00
N ASP A 186 4.69 -2.56 3.71
CA ASP A 186 3.48 -2.06 4.33
C ASP A 186 3.16 -2.88 5.59
N ALA A 187 3.30 -2.23 6.75
CA ALA A 187 3.14 -2.82 8.08
C ALA A 187 1.66 -2.99 8.53
N SER A 188 0.78 -3.44 7.63
CA SER A 188 -0.67 -3.50 7.88
C SER A 188 -1.07 -4.46 9.02
N PRO A 189 -1.94 -4.06 9.97
CA PRO A 189 -2.32 -4.90 11.11
C PRO A 189 -2.94 -6.25 10.73
N ASP A 190 -3.78 -6.30 9.69
CA ASP A 190 -4.41 -7.55 9.22
C ASP A 190 -3.37 -8.54 8.67
N ILE A 191 -2.29 -8.04 8.07
CA ILE A 191 -1.17 -8.88 7.60
C ILE A 191 -0.26 -9.30 8.75
N ARG A 192 -0.09 -8.44 9.77
CA ARG A 192 0.60 -8.83 11.01
C ARG A 192 -0.14 -9.98 11.70
N TRP A 193 -1.47 -9.94 11.73
CA TRP A 193 -2.26 -11.08 12.21
C TRP A 193 -1.95 -12.37 11.43
N ASN A 194 -1.86 -12.32 10.09
CA ASN A 194 -1.48 -13.50 9.30
C ASN A 194 -0.11 -14.06 9.73
N LYS A 195 0.89 -13.18 9.97
CA LYS A 195 2.19 -13.62 10.47
C LYS A 195 2.09 -14.27 11.84
N ALA A 196 1.35 -13.65 12.78
CA ALA A 196 1.11 -14.21 14.11
C ALA A 196 0.48 -15.60 14.02
N HIS A 197 -0.53 -15.76 13.16
CA HIS A 197 -1.20 -17.03 12.89
C HIS A 197 -0.23 -18.08 12.35
N TYR A 198 0.52 -17.78 11.29
CA TYR A 198 1.48 -18.73 10.72
C TYR A 198 2.59 -19.13 11.70
N ARG A 199 3.02 -18.25 12.61
CA ARG A 199 4.00 -18.61 13.65
C ARG A 199 3.49 -19.69 14.60
N THR A 200 2.18 -19.78 14.82
CA THR A 200 1.59 -20.89 15.59
C THR A 200 1.65 -22.22 14.84
N LEU A 201 1.56 -22.18 13.51
CA LEU A 201 1.62 -23.35 12.64
C LEU A 201 3.06 -23.82 12.38
N TYR A 202 4.01 -22.88 12.39
CA TYR A 202 5.42 -23.11 12.07
C TYR A 202 6.36 -22.48 13.12
N PRO A 203 6.28 -22.88 14.40
CA PRO A 203 7.00 -22.23 15.51
C PRO A 203 8.54 -22.31 15.37
N ASP A 204 9.06 -23.38 14.76
CA ASP A 204 10.50 -23.62 14.63
C ASP A 204 11.08 -23.20 13.27
N ARG A 205 10.34 -22.42 12.47
CA ARG A 205 10.69 -22.07 11.09
C ARG A 205 10.86 -20.55 10.91
N GLU A 206 11.67 -19.88 11.73
CA GLU A 206 11.83 -18.42 11.65
C GLU A 206 12.29 -17.94 10.25
N GLU A 207 12.97 -18.79 9.49
CA GLU A 207 13.47 -18.46 8.15
C GLU A 207 12.37 -18.24 7.10
N ILE A 208 11.15 -18.79 7.27
CA ILE A 208 10.04 -18.52 6.33
C ILE A 208 9.35 -17.18 6.60
N PHE A 209 9.67 -16.54 7.74
CA PHE A 209 9.14 -15.24 8.14
C PHE A 209 10.08 -14.08 7.82
N ARG A 210 11.11 -14.34 7.01
CA ARG A 210 12.04 -13.33 6.50
C ARG A 210 11.70 -12.95 5.06
N PRO A 211 11.75 -11.65 4.72
CA PRO A 211 11.57 -11.18 3.35
C PRO A 211 12.71 -11.64 2.45
N GLU A 212 12.44 -11.67 1.14
CA GLU A 212 13.43 -11.94 0.10
C GLU A 212 14.46 -10.82 0.01
N MET A 213 15.71 -11.20 -0.29
CA MET A 213 16.82 -10.24 -0.39
C MET A 213 16.54 -9.13 -1.42
N ARG A 214 15.89 -9.43 -2.55
CA ARG A 214 15.55 -8.39 -3.54
C ARG A 214 14.63 -7.32 -2.95
N ILE A 215 13.69 -7.71 -2.08
CA ILE A 215 12.74 -6.80 -1.46
C ILE A 215 13.40 -5.99 -0.34
N VAL A 216 14.30 -6.61 0.42
CA VAL A 216 15.16 -5.90 1.38
C VAL A 216 16.03 -4.85 0.69
N GLU A 217 16.62 -5.16 -0.47
CA GLU A 217 17.39 -4.17 -1.24
C GLU A 217 16.52 -3.04 -1.77
N PHE A 218 15.35 -3.37 -2.32
CA PHE A 218 14.37 -2.38 -2.77
C PHE A 218 13.94 -1.44 -1.65
N ALA A 219 13.52 -1.99 -0.50
CA ALA A 219 13.11 -1.21 0.67
C ALA A 219 14.25 -0.34 1.20
N ARG A 220 15.48 -0.87 1.24
CA ARG A 220 16.66 -0.15 1.71
C ARG A 220 17.02 1.03 0.81
N ASN A 221 16.97 0.86 -0.50
CA ASN A 221 17.23 1.95 -1.44
C ASN A 221 16.21 3.09 -1.23
N ARG A 222 14.93 2.73 -1.11
CA ARG A 222 13.86 3.70 -0.84
C ARG A 222 14.03 4.41 0.50
N LEU A 223 14.47 3.71 1.54
CA LEU A 223 14.76 4.30 2.84
C LEU A 223 15.87 5.37 2.75
N TYR A 224 16.95 5.08 2.02
CA TYR A 224 18.04 6.04 1.86
C TYR A 224 17.64 7.24 1.00
N GLU A 225 16.85 7.02 -0.05
CA GLU A 225 16.27 8.11 -0.85
C GLU A 225 15.42 9.02 0.03
N GLN A 226 14.48 8.45 0.82
CA GLN A 226 13.62 9.23 1.70
C GLN A 226 14.44 10.02 2.73
N ARG A 227 15.42 9.39 3.37
CA ARG A 227 16.31 10.07 4.33
C ARG A 227 17.05 11.25 3.70
N TYR A 228 17.52 11.09 2.45
CA TYR A 228 18.16 12.18 1.73
C TYR A 228 17.17 13.32 1.44
N LEU A 229 15.96 12.99 0.96
CA LEU A 229 14.91 13.98 0.69
C LEU A 229 14.51 14.75 1.96
N ASP A 230 14.25 14.04 3.07
CA ASP A 230 13.92 14.63 4.36
C ASP A 230 15.00 15.59 4.84
N PHE A 231 16.27 15.19 4.73
CA PHE A 231 17.41 16.03 5.07
C PHE A 231 17.45 17.30 4.21
N THR A 232 17.31 17.17 2.88
CA THR A 232 17.30 18.34 1.99
C THR A 232 16.12 19.26 2.25
N ASP A 233 14.95 18.72 2.57
CA ASP A 233 13.74 19.49 2.89
C ASP A 233 13.86 20.22 4.22
N GLU A 234 14.51 19.61 5.21
CA GLU A 234 14.77 20.27 6.48
C GLU A 234 15.75 21.44 6.30
N LYS A 235 16.86 21.23 5.58
CA LYS A 235 17.93 22.23 5.46
C LYS A 235 17.63 23.35 4.46
N SER A 236 16.74 23.11 3.49
CA SER A 236 16.32 24.14 2.53
C SER A 236 15.20 25.06 3.06
N LYS A 237 14.58 24.76 4.20
CA LYS A 237 13.52 25.59 4.79
C LYS A 237 14.07 26.86 5.43
N LEU A 238 13.71 28.03 4.87
CA LEU A 238 13.99 29.33 5.49
C LEU A 238 13.15 29.52 6.76
N VAL A 239 13.83 29.62 7.90
CA VAL A 239 13.22 29.96 9.20
C VAL A 239 13.62 31.40 9.54
N HIS A 240 12.63 32.30 9.64
CA HIS A 240 12.86 33.74 9.84
C HIS A 240 13.78 34.39 8.79
N GLY A 241 13.72 33.92 7.54
CA GLY A 241 14.54 34.45 6.44
C GLY A 241 16.00 34.00 6.47
N MET A 242 16.34 33.02 7.30
CA MET A 242 17.66 32.40 7.36
C MET A 242 17.55 30.89 7.19
N TYR A 243 18.55 30.28 6.55
CA TYR A 243 18.66 28.83 6.53
C TYR A 243 18.97 28.29 7.94
N PRO A 244 18.58 27.05 8.26
CA PRO A 244 18.94 26.42 9.52
C PRO A 244 20.45 26.36 9.65
N THR A 245 20.98 26.76 10.81
CA THR A 245 22.41 26.64 11.08
C THR A 245 22.79 25.17 11.16
N GLU A 246 23.94 24.83 10.61
CA GLU A 246 24.51 23.49 10.76
C GLU A 246 24.68 23.12 12.25
N SER A 247 24.36 21.88 12.55
CA SER A 247 24.43 21.25 13.87
C SER A 247 25.51 20.17 13.86
N LYS A 248 25.93 19.67 15.04
CA LYS A 248 26.90 18.57 15.09
C LYS A 248 26.33 17.29 14.51
N GLU A 249 25.02 17.14 14.62
CA GLU A 249 24.23 16.02 14.11
C GLU A 249 24.30 15.94 12.58
N ASP A 250 24.43 17.07 11.88
CA ASP A 250 24.57 17.10 10.41
C ASP A 250 25.88 16.48 9.91
N TYR A 251 26.88 16.40 10.79
CA TYR A 251 28.17 15.76 10.53
C TYR A 251 28.22 14.31 11.03
N ALA A 252 27.13 13.82 11.63
CA ALA A 252 27.06 12.43 12.05
C ALA A 252 27.09 11.52 10.82
N PRO A 253 27.80 10.38 10.85
CA PRO A 253 27.72 9.41 9.78
C PRO A 253 26.27 8.99 9.55
N LEU A 254 25.86 8.97 8.29
CA LEU A 254 24.59 8.36 7.90
C LEU A 254 24.53 6.95 8.47
N GLU A 255 23.51 6.68 9.28
CA GLU A 255 23.28 5.36 9.85
C GLU A 255 23.04 4.38 8.70
N VAL A 256 24.03 3.53 8.44
CA VAL A 256 23.89 2.45 7.46
C VAL A 256 23.03 1.38 8.09
N VAL A 257 21.79 1.27 7.60
CA VAL A 257 20.89 0.20 7.98
C VAL A 257 21.39 -1.08 7.33
N ASP A 258 21.82 -2.02 8.16
CA ASP A 258 22.22 -3.33 7.71
C ASP A 258 21.00 -4.11 7.20
N LYS A 259 21.25 -5.02 6.25
CA LYS A 259 20.17 -5.77 5.58
C LYS A 259 19.41 -6.68 6.54
N GLU A 260 20.10 -7.20 7.56
CA GLU A 260 19.50 -8.13 8.52
C GLU A 260 18.58 -7.41 9.51
N SER A 261 18.96 -6.23 9.99
CA SER A 261 18.10 -5.38 10.83
C SER A 261 16.88 -4.90 10.06
N LEU A 262 17.04 -4.49 8.80
CA LEU A 262 15.90 -4.09 7.98
C LEU A 262 14.93 -5.25 7.71
N ALA A 263 15.46 -6.47 7.51
CA ALA A 263 14.65 -7.66 7.31
C ALA A 263 13.94 -8.15 8.59
N LYS A 264 14.35 -7.65 9.76
CA LYS A 264 13.81 -8.05 11.05
C LYS A 264 12.52 -7.30 11.35
N ASP A 265 11.49 -8.04 11.71
CA ASP A 265 10.21 -7.50 12.16
C ASP A 265 10.18 -7.48 13.70
N ASP A 266 10.45 -6.30 14.26
CA ASP A 266 10.53 -6.08 15.71
C ASP A 266 9.17 -5.82 16.37
N PHE A 267 8.06 -6.03 15.65
CA PHE A 267 6.74 -5.86 16.23
C PHE A 267 6.48 -6.85 17.38
N PRO A 268 6.01 -6.40 18.55
CA PRO A 268 5.87 -7.24 19.73
C PRO A 268 4.58 -8.08 19.68
N TYR A 269 4.57 -9.10 18.82
CA TYR A 269 3.40 -9.98 18.60
C TYR A 269 2.83 -10.60 19.90
N ALA A 270 3.70 -10.93 20.85
CA ALA A 270 3.29 -11.55 22.12
C ALA A 270 2.45 -10.60 23.00
N ASP A 271 2.63 -9.29 22.84
CA ASP A 271 1.99 -8.29 23.70
C ASP A 271 0.56 -7.97 23.25
N VAL A 272 0.18 -8.35 22.02
CA VAL A 272 -1.16 -8.10 21.46
C VAL A 272 -2.26 -8.73 22.32
N GLY A 273 -2.01 -9.93 22.84
CA GLY A 273 -2.91 -10.64 23.77
C GLY A 273 -3.08 -9.97 25.14
N SER A 274 -2.42 -8.83 25.38
CA SER A 274 -2.47 -8.06 26.63
C SER A 274 -2.86 -6.60 26.44
N ILE A 275 -3.27 -6.19 25.23
CA ILE A 275 -3.71 -4.82 24.95
C ILE A 275 -4.89 -4.43 25.84
N LEU A 276 -5.89 -5.31 25.95
CA LEU A 276 -7.07 -5.10 26.78
C LEU A 276 -6.94 -5.82 28.11
N SER A 277 -7.29 -5.13 29.20
CA SER A 277 -7.40 -5.78 30.52
C SER A 277 -8.69 -6.59 30.60
N ALA A 278 -8.71 -7.64 31.43
CA ALA A 278 -9.92 -8.43 31.66
C ALA A 278 -11.12 -7.58 32.14
N GLY A 279 -10.86 -6.55 32.97
CA GLY A 279 -11.89 -5.61 33.41
C GLY A 279 -12.44 -4.74 32.28
N LEU A 280 -11.57 -4.29 31.37
CA LEU A 280 -11.96 -3.53 30.19
C LEU A 280 -12.77 -4.40 29.21
N CYS A 281 -12.34 -5.63 28.90
CA CYS A 281 -13.11 -6.57 28.06
C CYS A 281 -14.51 -6.80 28.62
N LYS A 282 -14.63 -7.07 29.92
CA LYS A 282 -15.95 -7.25 30.57
C LYS A 282 -16.85 -6.02 30.39
N THR A 283 -16.29 -4.82 30.54
CA THR A 283 -17.02 -3.56 30.36
C THR A 283 -17.43 -3.37 28.89
N LEU A 284 -16.50 -3.59 27.95
CA LEU A 284 -16.76 -3.47 26.51
C LEU A 284 -17.79 -4.48 26.02
N ARG A 285 -17.79 -5.70 26.58
CA ARG A 285 -18.79 -6.74 26.28
C ARG A 285 -20.18 -6.32 26.72
N GLN A 286 -20.30 -5.72 27.91
CA GLN A 286 -21.56 -5.15 28.38
C GLN A 286 -22.04 -4.01 27.47
N VAL A 287 -21.12 -3.12 27.06
CA VAL A 287 -21.39 -2.04 26.09
C VAL A 287 -21.86 -2.60 24.74
N ALA A 288 -21.28 -3.70 24.28
CA ALA A 288 -21.67 -4.32 23.00
C ALA A 288 -23.05 -5.01 23.06
N LEU A 289 -23.49 -5.46 24.24
CA LEU A 289 -24.76 -6.18 24.44
C LEU A 289 -25.93 -5.25 24.86
N GLN A 290 -25.69 -3.99 25.26
CA GLN A 290 -26.70 -3.09 25.84
C GLN A 290 -26.54 -1.61 25.38
N LEU A 291 -27.63 -0.82 25.47
CA LEU A 291 -27.76 0.60 25.10
C LEU A 291 -26.90 1.57 25.97
N PRO A 292 -26.69 2.85 25.55
CA PRO A 292 -25.57 3.69 25.98
C PRO A 292 -25.64 4.06 27.46
N THR A 293 -24.59 3.74 28.18
CA THR A 293 -24.36 4.16 29.56
C THR A 293 -23.32 5.27 29.59
N ALA A 294 -23.28 6.08 30.66
CA ALA A 294 -22.22 7.09 30.85
C ALA A 294 -20.79 6.47 30.77
N ILE A 295 -20.69 5.17 31.02
CA ILE A 295 -19.46 4.38 31.01
C ILE A 295 -19.00 4.06 29.58
N GLU A 296 -19.89 4.00 28.59
CA GLU A 296 -19.55 3.64 27.21
C GLU A 296 -18.48 4.55 26.62
N LYS A 297 -18.65 5.87 26.73
CA LYS A 297 -17.69 6.84 26.19
C LYS A 297 -16.31 6.67 26.83
N GLN A 298 -16.28 6.45 28.14
CA GLN A 298 -15.04 6.24 28.88
C GLN A 298 -14.37 4.92 28.48
N ALA A 299 -15.12 3.82 28.43
CA ALA A 299 -14.60 2.50 28.07
C ALA A 299 -14.08 2.48 26.63
N LYS A 300 -14.80 3.09 25.67
CA LYS A 300 -14.35 3.23 24.28
C LYS A 300 -13.09 4.07 24.17
N SER A 301 -13.00 5.18 24.92
CA SER A 301 -11.80 6.02 24.96
C SER A 301 -10.60 5.28 25.55
N GLU A 302 -10.80 4.54 26.64
CA GLU A 302 -9.75 3.72 27.27
C GLU A 302 -9.28 2.61 26.32
N ALA A 303 -10.21 1.95 25.62
CA ALA A 303 -9.88 0.92 24.66
C ALA A 303 -9.14 1.46 23.43
N GLU A 304 -9.55 2.61 22.90
CA GLU A 304 -8.84 3.28 21.82
C GLU A 304 -7.40 3.64 22.24
N SER A 305 -7.23 4.26 23.42
CA SER A 305 -5.91 4.56 23.98
C SER A 305 -5.07 3.29 24.18
N ALA A 306 -5.69 2.20 24.61
CA ALA A 306 -5.01 0.92 24.81
C ALA A 306 -4.48 0.36 23.48
N VAL A 307 -5.30 0.36 22.42
CA VAL A 307 -4.91 -0.10 21.08
C VAL A 307 -3.85 0.84 20.47
N GLN A 308 -3.98 2.15 20.65
CA GLN A 308 -3.03 3.15 20.14
C GLN A 308 -1.62 3.04 20.73
N ARG A 309 -1.45 2.41 21.90
CA ARG A 309 -0.10 2.11 22.43
C ARG A 309 0.70 1.18 21.52
N MET A 310 0.04 0.30 20.76
CA MET A 310 0.68 -0.61 19.81
C MET A 310 0.42 -0.24 18.35
N PHE A 311 -0.71 0.42 18.07
CA PHE A 311 -1.12 0.86 16.74
C PHE A 311 -1.45 2.37 16.74
N PRO A 312 -0.44 3.25 16.71
CA PRO A 312 -0.59 4.68 17.04
C PRO A 312 -1.59 5.44 16.18
N PHE A 313 -1.80 5.02 14.93
CA PHE A 313 -2.69 5.69 13.98
C PHE A 313 -4.12 5.12 13.98
N SER A 314 -4.36 4.07 14.77
CA SER A 314 -5.66 3.40 14.82
C SER A 314 -6.74 4.27 15.45
N LYS A 315 -7.97 4.12 14.94
CA LYS A 315 -9.20 4.70 15.48
C LYS A 315 -10.21 3.62 15.76
N LEU A 316 -10.86 3.70 16.93
CA LEU A 316 -11.88 2.74 17.30
C LEU A 316 -13.11 2.93 16.41
N GLN A 317 -13.51 1.88 15.68
CA GLN A 317 -14.79 1.87 14.96
C GLN A 317 -15.93 1.48 15.90
N GLY A 318 -15.68 0.55 16.82
CA GLY A 318 -16.67 0.14 17.80
C GLY A 318 -16.41 -1.20 18.45
N VAL A 319 -17.45 -1.70 19.12
CA VAL A 319 -17.52 -3.02 19.73
C VAL A 319 -18.84 -3.66 19.33
N TRP A 320 -18.82 -4.95 19.00
CA TRP A 320 -20.03 -5.67 18.60
C TRP A 320 -19.96 -7.12 19.03
N CYS A 321 -21.12 -7.68 19.36
CA CYS A 321 -21.33 -9.10 19.64
C CYS A 321 -22.32 -9.67 18.63
N GLY A 322 -22.01 -10.82 18.04
CA GLY A 322 -22.97 -11.48 17.17
C GLY A 322 -22.35 -12.56 16.30
N GLU A 323 -22.99 -12.78 15.15
CA GLU A 323 -22.55 -13.74 14.15
C GLU A 323 -21.26 -13.30 13.44
N LEU A 324 -20.78 -14.17 12.56
CA LEU A 324 -19.56 -13.99 11.78
C LEU A 324 -19.64 -12.70 10.95
N ARG A 325 -18.64 -11.83 11.09
CA ARG A 325 -18.57 -10.54 10.40
C ARG A 325 -17.18 -10.22 9.89
N ARG A 326 -17.12 -9.27 8.95
CA ARG A 326 -15.89 -8.67 8.43
C ARG A 326 -15.83 -7.19 8.85
N PRO A 327 -14.68 -6.67 9.28
CA PRO A 327 -14.45 -5.23 9.41
C PRO A 327 -14.76 -4.48 8.11
N ALA A 328 -15.27 -3.25 8.23
CA ALA A 328 -15.56 -2.40 7.07
C ALA A 328 -14.30 -1.74 6.48
N CYS A 329 -13.16 -1.82 7.16
CA CYS A 329 -11.89 -1.26 6.73
C CYS A 329 -10.88 -2.35 6.40
N ASP A 330 -9.95 -2.04 5.49
CA ASP A 330 -8.95 -3.00 5.03
C ASP A 330 -7.81 -3.20 6.05
N ARG A 331 -7.49 -2.17 6.86
CA ARG A 331 -6.44 -2.20 7.89
C ARG A 331 -7.02 -2.40 9.29
N ALA A 332 -7.73 -3.50 9.46
CA ALA A 332 -8.47 -3.76 10.69
C ALA A 332 -7.61 -4.39 11.79
N ILE A 333 -7.81 -3.92 13.01
CA ILE A 333 -7.33 -4.53 14.25
C ILE A 333 -8.56 -5.09 14.96
N VAL A 334 -8.66 -6.41 15.05
CA VAL A 334 -9.80 -7.08 15.67
C VAL A 334 -9.33 -7.81 16.93
N LEU A 335 -9.85 -7.41 18.08
CA LEU A 335 -9.52 -8.01 19.37
C LEU A 335 -10.76 -8.62 20.00
N SER A 336 -10.66 -9.86 20.48
CA SER A 336 -11.73 -10.46 21.26
C SER A 336 -11.97 -9.68 22.55
N ILE A 337 -13.23 -9.56 22.93
CA ILE A 337 -13.66 -9.01 24.23
C ILE A 337 -14.49 -10.04 25.01
N GLU A 338 -14.43 -11.31 24.63
CA GLU A 338 -15.00 -12.39 25.46
C GLU A 338 -14.18 -12.57 26.75
N GLU A 339 -14.79 -13.22 27.74
CA GLU A 339 -14.17 -13.38 29.06
C GLU A 339 -13.03 -14.41 29.07
N ASP A 340 -13.11 -15.43 28.23
CA ASP A 340 -12.18 -16.56 28.17
C ASP A 340 -10.96 -16.31 27.28
N ASN A 341 -11.07 -15.40 26.30
CA ASN A 341 -9.99 -15.06 25.38
C ASN A 341 -9.84 -13.53 25.17
N CYS A 342 -10.09 -12.74 26.21
CA CYS A 342 -9.92 -11.28 26.18
C CYS A 342 -8.59 -10.86 25.54
N SER A 343 -8.66 -9.91 24.62
CA SER A 343 -7.54 -9.38 23.83
C SER A 343 -6.91 -10.36 22.82
N GLU A 344 -7.47 -11.55 22.60
CA GLU A 344 -7.04 -12.43 21.52
C GLU A 344 -7.13 -11.71 20.17
N TRP A 345 -6.07 -11.77 19.37
CA TRP A 345 -6.04 -11.15 18.06
C TRP A 345 -6.82 -12.01 17.07
N LEU A 346 -8.00 -11.53 16.70
CA LEU A 346 -8.89 -12.24 15.80
C LEU A 346 -8.56 -11.91 14.34
N GLY A 347 -8.83 -12.87 13.47
CA GLY A 347 -8.70 -12.69 12.03
C GLY A 347 -9.76 -11.75 11.45
N PRO A 348 -9.65 -11.41 10.16
CA PRO A 348 -10.58 -10.50 9.49
C PRO A 348 -12.01 -11.03 9.36
N MET A 349 -12.22 -12.34 9.56
CA MET A 349 -13.55 -12.94 9.71
C MET A 349 -13.67 -13.45 11.14
N HIS A 350 -14.56 -12.87 11.94
CA HIS A 350 -14.67 -13.17 13.36
C HIS A 350 -16.13 -13.21 13.83
N GLY A 351 -16.42 -14.11 14.77
CA GLY A 351 -17.70 -14.18 15.47
C GLY A 351 -17.56 -13.79 16.94
N GLY A 352 -18.66 -13.83 17.68
CA GLY A 352 -18.67 -13.48 19.10
C GLY A 352 -18.52 -11.97 19.33
N CYS A 353 -18.08 -11.61 20.53
CA CYS A 353 -17.85 -10.24 20.93
C CYS A 353 -16.43 -9.78 20.60
N ALA A 354 -16.30 -8.73 19.79
CA ALA A 354 -15.01 -8.17 19.43
C ALA A 354 -15.02 -6.64 19.32
N LEU A 355 -13.87 -6.06 19.65
CA LEU A 355 -13.50 -4.68 19.37
C LEU A 355 -12.89 -4.60 17.97
N VAL A 356 -13.26 -3.59 17.19
CA VAL A 356 -12.63 -3.29 15.89
C VAL A 356 -12.11 -1.87 15.90
N ALA A 357 -10.82 -1.72 15.63
CA ALA A 357 -10.18 -0.46 15.29
C ALA A 357 -9.67 -0.53 13.84
N CYS A 358 -9.54 0.62 13.20
CA CYS A 358 -9.00 0.74 11.84
C CYS A 358 -7.83 1.70 11.84
N GLU A 359 -6.80 1.36 11.10
CA GLU A 359 -5.67 2.24 10.78
C GLU A 359 -5.89 3.01 9.47
#